data_AF-A0A428N7S9-F1
#
_entry.id   AF-A0A428N7S9-F1
#
_cell.length_a   1.000
_cell.length_b   1.000
_cell.length_c   1.000
_cell.angle_alpha   90.00
_cell.angle_beta   90.00
_cell.angle_gamma   90.00
#
_symmetry.space_group_name_H-M   'P 1'
#
loop_
_entity.id
_entity.type
_entity.pdbx_description
1 polymer ?
#
loop_
_entity_poly.entity_id
_entity_poly.type
_entity_poly.pdbx_seq_one_letter_code
_entity_poly.pdbx_strand_id
1 'polypeptide(L)'
;MKGQSGLIFGFIAALIIAVFAVMNVESVEVNYIFGTAKWPLILVILGSVLMGAVVVGSFGMIKVYRLQQQIKQLKKSTDKKTNTEANKESSNQRTQTKNNETNSRNKDSK
;
A
#
# COMPACT_ATOMS: atom_id res chain seq x y z
N MET A 1 -17.73 -1.27 -17.35
CA MET A 1 -18.70 -0.68 -16.38
C MET A 1 -18.62 -1.31 -14.97
N LYS A 2 -17.49 -1.88 -14.53
CA LYS A 2 -17.40 -2.73 -13.32
C LYS A 2 -17.19 -1.99 -11.99
N GLY A 3 -16.93 -0.68 -12.02
CA GLY A 3 -16.76 0.15 -10.81
C GLY A 3 -18.04 0.83 -10.33
N GLN A 4 -18.99 1.10 -11.23
CA GLN A 4 -20.24 1.77 -10.89
C GLN A 4 -21.21 0.85 -10.14
N SER A 5 -21.20 -0.46 -10.43
CA SER A 5 -22.06 -1.43 -9.73
C SER A 5 -21.83 -1.42 -8.22
N GLY A 6 -20.58 -1.30 -7.76
CA GLY A 6 -20.26 -1.20 -6.34
C GLY A 6 -20.86 0.05 -5.67
N LEU A 7 -20.94 1.17 -6.39
CA LEU A 7 -21.52 2.41 -5.88
C LEU A 7 -23.05 2.29 -5.77
N ILE A 8 -23.72 1.72 -6.78
CA ILE A 8 -25.16 1.42 -6.72
C ILE A 8 -25.47 0.45 -5.56
N PHE A 9 -24.72 -0.65 -5.43
CA PHE A 9 -24.93 -1.62 -4.34
C PHE A 9 -24.68 -1.00 -2.96
N GLY A 10 -23.65 -0.16 -2.82
CA GLY A 10 -23.39 0.57 -1.59
C GLY A 10 -24.53 1.52 -1.23
N PHE A 11 -25.11 2.20 -2.22
CA PHE A 11 -26.24 3.10 -2.01
C PHE A 11 -27.50 2.35 -1.56
N ILE A 12 -27.79 1.21 -2.19
CA ILE A 12 -28.90 0.33 -1.79
C ILE A 12 -28.69 -0.17 -0.34
N ALA A 13 -27.48 -0.59 0.01
CA ALA A 13 -27.18 -1.03 1.37
C ALA A 13 -27.34 0.11 2.39
N ALA A 14 -26.89 1.32 2.06
CA ALA A 14 -27.05 2.50 2.91
C ALA A 14 -28.53 2.83 3.15
N LEU A 15 -29.39 2.74 2.12
CA LEU A 15 -30.83 2.93 2.26
C LEU A 15 -31.45 1.88 3.18
N ILE A 16 -31.07 0.60 3.03
CA ILE A 16 -31.54 -0.49 3.91
C ILE A 16 -31.14 -0.19 5.37
N ILE A 17 -29.87 0.14 5.62
CA ILE A 17 -29.38 0.49 6.96
C ILE A 17 -30.13 1.69 7.54
N ALA A 18 -30.41 2.71 6.74
CA ALA A 18 -31.14 3.90 7.17
C ALA A 18 -32.59 3.55 7.59
N VAL A 19 -33.29 2.72 6.82
CA VAL A 19 -34.64 2.24 7.18
C VAL A 19 -34.60 1.45 8.49
N PHE A 20 -33.64 0.52 8.63
CA PHE A 20 -33.44 -0.24 9.86
C PHE A 20 -33.17 0.67 11.07
N ALA A 21 -32.37 1.73 10.90
CA ALA A 21 -32.05 2.69 11.94
C ALA A 21 -33.28 3.47 12.43
N VAL A 22 -34.15 3.89 11.51
CA VAL A 22 -35.39 4.59 11.86
C VAL A 22 -36.39 3.65 12.54
N MET A 23 -36.55 2.42 12.04
CA MET A 23 -37.48 1.45 12.62
C MET A 23 -37.07 0.95 14.00
N ASN A 24 -35.76 0.89 14.29
CA ASN A 24 -35.21 0.37 15.53
C ASN A 24 -34.58 1.49 16.38
N VAL A 25 -35.18 2.69 16.36
CA VAL A 25 -34.81 3.82 17.23
C VAL A 25 -35.34 3.58 18.66
N GLU A 26 -35.02 2.41 19.20
CA GLU A 26 -35.31 2.07 20.59
C GLU A 26 -34.16 2.53 21.48
N SER A 27 -34.52 3.29 22.52
CA SER A 27 -33.54 3.82 23.47
C SER A 27 -33.11 2.72 24.42
N VAL A 28 -31.84 2.34 24.36
CA VAL A 28 -31.23 1.34 25.24
C VAL A 28 -30.31 2.06 26.23
N GLU A 29 -30.36 1.63 27.48
CA GLU A 29 -29.44 2.13 28.50
C GLU A 29 -28.05 1.54 28.30
N VAL A 30 -27.08 2.42 28.10
CA VAL A 30 -25.68 2.04 27.95
C VAL A 30 -24.95 2.41 29.24
N ASN A 31 -24.40 1.38 29.88
CA ASN A 31 -23.54 1.53 31.05
C ASN A 31 -22.10 1.78 30.57
N TYR A 32 -21.67 3.03 30.62
CA TYR A 32 -20.27 3.39 30.43
C TYR A 32 -19.51 3.24 31.76
N ILE A 33 -18.19 3.13 31.66
CA ILE A 33 -17.29 2.94 32.82
C ILE A 33 -17.44 4.06 33.87
N PHE A 34 -17.95 5.23 33.46
CA PHE A 34 -18.11 6.42 34.31
C PHE A 34 -19.56 6.94 34.42
N GLY A 35 -20.57 6.16 34.01
CA GLY A 35 -21.98 6.56 34.13
C GLY A 35 -22.90 5.87 33.13
N THR A 36 -24.20 6.14 33.20
CA THR A 36 -25.20 5.55 32.28
C THR A 36 -25.86 6.62 31.43
N ALA A 37 -26.12 6.32 30.16
CA ALA A 37 -26.89 7.19 29.28
C ALA A 37 -27.75 6.37 28.32
N LYS A 38 -28.90 6.92 27.94
CA LYS A 38 -29.82 6.27 27.00
C LYS A 38 -29.53 6.74 25.59
N TRP A 39 -29.14 5.81 24.73
CA TRP A 39 -28.86 6.05 23.32
C TRP A 39 -29.62 5.03 22.47
N PRO A 40 -30.06 5.41 21.25
CA PRO A 40 -30.56 4.44 20.28
C PRO A 40 -29.56 3.31 20.04
N LEU A 41 -30.01 2.05 20.10
CA LEU A 41 -29.15 0.87 19.96
C LEU A 41 -28.28 0.89 18.69
N ILE A 42 -28.84 1.39 17.59
CA ILE A 42 -28.15 1.49 16.30
C ILE A 42 -26.91 2.40 16.36
N LEU A 43 -26.94 3.49 17.14
CA LEU A 43 -25.78 4.38 17.29
C LEU A 43 -24.63 3.67 18.01
N VAL A 44 -24.95 2.83 18.99
CA VAL A 44 -23.97 2.01 19.72
C VAL A 44 -23.33 0.99 18.80
N ILE A 45 -24.13 0.32 17.96
CA ILE A 45 -23.65 -0.66 16.98
C ILE A 45 -22.76 0.03 15.93
N LEU A 46 -23.23 1.12 15.32
CA LEU A 46 -22.47 1.86 14.32
C LEU A 46 -21.15 2.39 14.89
N GLY A 47 -21.16 2.93 16.11
CA GLY A 47 -19.96 3.37 16.80
C GLY A 47 -18.97 2.23 17.05
N SER A 48 -19.46 1.06 17.49
CA SER A 48 -18.64 -0.12 17.74
C SER A 48 -18.01 -0.67 16.45
N VAL A 49 -18.80 -0.77 15.38
CA VAL A 49 -18.33 -1.20 14.05
C VAL A 49 -17.30 -0.22 13.51
N LEU A 50 -17.54 1.09 13.64
CA LEU A 50 -16.59 2.12 13.23
C LEU A 50 -15.26 1.98 13.98
N MET A 51 -15.32 1.77 15.30
CA MET A 51 -14.12 1.55 16.12
C MET A 51 -13.35 0.30 15.66
N GLY A 52 -14.05 -0.80 15.40
CA GLY A 52 -13.47 -2.02 14.84
C GLY A 52 -12.83 -1.80 13.46
N ALA A 53 -13.50 -1.05 12.57
CA ALA A 53 -12.98 -0.70 11.25
C ALA A 53 -11.71 0.16 11.34
N VAL A 54 -11.65 1.11 12.27
CA VAL A 54 -10.44 1.90 12.54
C VAL A 54 -9.29 1.00 12.99
N VAL A 55 -9.53 0.08 13.92
CA VAL A 55 -8.51 -0.86 14.40
C VAL A 55 -8.00 -1.75 13.26
N VAL A 56 -8.89 -2.45 12.56
CA VAL A 56 -8.52 -3.35 11.45
C VAL A 56 -7.87 -2.58 10.31
N GLY A 57 -8.40 -1.41 9.95
CA GLY A 57 -7.85 -0.53 8.94
C GLY A 57 -6.44 -0.06 9.28
N SER A 58 -6.19 0.27 10.55
CA SER A 58 -4.85 0.66 11.04
C SER A 58 -3.84 -0.48 10.88
N PHE A 59 -4.19 -1.70 11.31
CA PHE A 59 -3.32 -2.88 11.11
C PHE A 59 -3.07 -3.17 9.62
N GLY A 60 -4.12 -3.05 8.79
CA GLY A 60 -4.02 -3.19 7.34
C GLY A 60 -3.05 -2.15 6.73
N MET A 61 -3.12 -0.90 7.20
CA MET A 61 -2.27 0.17 6.70
C MET A 61 -0.80 -0.04 7.03
N ILE A 62 -0.50 -0.50 8.25
CA ILE A 62 0.87 -0.86 8.64
C ILE A 62 1.43 -1.96 7.72
N LYS A 63 0.63 -2.98 7.42
CA LYS A 63 1.03 -4.06 6.50
C LYS A 63 1.32 -3.51 5.11
N VAL A 64 0.40 -2.73 4.54
CA VAL A 64 0.57 -2.13 3.22
C VAL A 64 1.82 -1.25 3.16
N TYR A 65 2.07 -0.45 4.20
CA TYR A 65 3.26 0.40 4.29
C TYR A 65 4.56 -0.43 4.27
N ARG A 66 4.63 -1.51 5.05
CA ARG A 66 5.80 -2.42 5.04
C ARG A 66 6.01 -3.06 3.67
N LEU A 67 4.93 -3.47 3.00
CA LEU A 67 5.00 -4.02 1.65
C LEU A 67 5.52 -2.99 0.65
N GLN A 68 5.07 -1.74 0.73
CA GLN A 68 5.58 -0.65 -0.13
C GLN A 68 7.07 -0.38 0.10
N GLN A 69 7.54 -0.41 1.36
CA GLN A 69 8.96 -0.30 1.65
C GLN A 69 9.77 -1.45 1.04
N GLN A 70 9.30 -2.69 1.15
CA GLN A 70 9.95 -3.84 0.51
C GLN A 70 10.01 -3.66 -1.01
N ILE A 71 8.89 -3.28 -1.65
CA ILE A 71 8.86 -2.99 -3.10
C ILE A 71 9.92 -1.94 -3.46
N LYS A 72 10.08 -0.88 -2.66
CA LYS A 72 11.08 0.17 -2.89
C LYS A 72 12.51 -0.36 -2.76
N GLN A 73 12.78 -1.22 -1.77
CA GLN A 73 14.09 -1.84 -1.58
C GLN A 73 14.45 -2.82 -2.70
N LEU A 74 13.49 -3.65 -3.12
CA LEU A 74 13.67 -4.59 -4.22
C LEU A 74 13.95 -3.85 -5.53
N LYS A 75 13.17 -2.81 -5.87
CA LYS A 75 13.41 -1.96 -7.04
C LYS A 75 14.82 -1.35 -7.03
N LYS A 76 15.25 -0.78 -5.90
CA LYS A 76 16.58 -0.17 -5.76
C LYS A 76 17.73 -1.18 -5.94
N SER A 77 17.50 -2.44 -5.56
CA SER A 77 18.49 -3.52 -5.70
C SER A 77 18.62 -3.98 -7.15
N THR A 78 17.50 -4.06 -7.89
CA THR A 78 17.50 -4.31 -9.32
C THR A 78 18.22 -3.19 -10.08
N ASP A 79 17.88 -1.93 -9.80
CA ASP A 79 18.51 -0.78 -10.47
C ASP A 79 20.02 -0.69 -10.19
N LYS A 80 20.48 -1.06 -8.98
CA LYS A 80 21.91 -1.13 -8.66
C LYS A 80 22.61 -2.26 -9.42
N LYS A 81 22.00 -3.44 -9.55
CA LYS A 81 22.60 -4.55 -10.31
C LYS A 81 22.74 -4.20 -11.79
N THR A 82 21.69 -3.67 -12.41
CA THR A 82 21.72 -3.25 -13.82
C THR A 82 22.78 -2.17 -14.06
N ASN A 83 22.90 -1.17 -13.18
CA ASN A 83 23.94 -0.15 -13.32
C ASN A 83 25.36 -0.67 -13.08
N THR A 84 25.54 -1.67 -12.20
CA THR A 84 26.85 -2.26 -11.95
C THR A 84 27.29 -3.16 -13.10
N GLU A 85 26.35 -3.88 -13.72
CA GLU A 85 26.60 -4.71 -14.91
C GLU A 85 26.93 -3.83 -16.13
N ALA A 86 26.17 -2.76 -16.37
CA ALA A 86 26.45 -1.80 -17.44
C ALA A 86 27.81 -1.08 -17.31
N ASN A 87 28.24 -0.80 -16.06
CA ASN A 87 29.54 -0.15 -15.81
C ASN A 87 30.71 -1.15 -15.93
N LYS A 88 30.49 -2.43 -15.59
CA LYS A 88 31.48 -3.51 -15.80
C LYS A 88 31.71 -3.80 -17.29
N GLU A 89 30.67 -3.82 -18.11
CA GLU A 89 30.82 -3.96 -19.57
C GLU A 89 31.59 -2.76 -20.17
N SER A 90 31.25 -1.53 -19.76
CA SER A 90 31.88 -0.31 -20.26
C SER A 90 33.38 -0.18 -19.89
N SER A 91 33.76 -0.68 -18.70
CA SER A 91 35.16 -0.68 -18.24
C SER A 91 35.99 -1.81 -18.84
N ASN A 92 35.39 -2.96 -19.16
CA ASN A 92 36.08 -4.04 -19.86
C ASN A 92 36.36 -3.66 -21.33
N GLN A 93 35.44 -2.95 -22.00
CA GLN A 93 35.64 -2.44 -23.36
C GLN A 93 36.78 -1.41 -23.44
N ARG A 94 36.84 -0.45 -22.50
CA ARG A 94 37.95 0.53 -22.44
C ARG A 94 39.32 -0.10 -22.20
N THR A 95 39.37 -1.21 -21.47
CA THR A 95 40.62 -1.93 -21.17
C THR A 95 41.11 -2.69 -22.40
N GLN A 96 40.21 -3.29 -23.18
CA GLN A 96 40.56 -3.94 -24.45
C GLN A 96 41.02 -2.95 -25.52
N THR A 97 40.37 -1.78 -25.66
CA THR A 97 40.78 -0.75 -26.63
C THR A 97 42.20 -0.22 -26.32
N LYS A 98 42.52 0.04 -25.05
CA LYS A 98 43.87 0.50 -24.66
C LYS A 98 44.95 -0.56 -24.90
N ASN A 99 44.65 -1.84 -24.65
CA ASN A 99 45.61 -2.91 -24.87
C ASN A 99 45.88 -3.13 -26.37
N ASN A 100 44.88 -2.97 -27.23
CA ASN A 100 45.05 -3.08 -28.68
C ASN A 100 45.81 -1.90 -29.28
N GLU A 101 45.58 -0.67 -28.81
CA GLU A 101 46.36 0.51 -29.25
C GLU A 101 47.83 0.44 -28.82
N THR A 102 48.12 -0.09 -27.64
CA THR A 102 49.50 -0.26 -27.13
C THR A 102 50.25 -1.32 -27.93
N ASN A 103 49.56 -2.39 -28.36
CA ASN A 103 50.15 -3.46 -29.15
C ASN A 103 50.39 -3.05 -30.62
N SER A 104 49.54 -2.18 -31.19
CA SER A 104 49.78 -1.59 -32.53
C SER A 104 50.96 -0.62 -32.54
N ARG A 105 51.11 0.27 -31.54
CA ARG A 105 52.27 1.20 -31.48
C ARG A 105 53.61 0.50 -31.31
N ASN A 106 53.65 -0.65 -30.64
CA ASN A 106 54.88 -1.41 -30.45
C ASN A 106 55.32 -2.16 -31.72
N LYS A 107 54.37 -2.42 -32.63
CA LYS A 107 54.61 -3.13 -33.89
C LYS A 107 55.18 -2.23 -35.00
N ASP A 108 54.89 -0.93 -34.94
CA ASP A 108 55.39 0.08 -35.89
C ASP A 108 56.77 0.67 -35.53
N SER A 109 57.33 0.29 -34.36
CA SER A 109 58.65 0.79 -33.88
C SER A 109 59.82 -0.19 -34.12
N LYS A 110 59.58 -1.30 -34.82
CA LYS A 110 60.57 -2.28 -35.24
C LYS A 110 60.66 -2.32 -36.77
#